data_AF-A0A975TGR6-F1
#
_entry.id   AF-A0A975TGR6-F1
#
_cell.length_a   1.000
_cell.length_b   1.000
_cell.length_c   1.000
_cell.angle_alpha   90.00
_cell.angle_beta   90.00
_cell.angle_gamma   90.00
#
_symmetry.space_group_name_H-M   'P 1'
#
loop_
_entity.id
_entity.type
_entity.pdbx_description
1 polymer ?
#
loop_
_entity_poly.entity_id
_entity_poly.type
_entity_poly.pdbx_seq_one_letter_code
_entity_poly.pdbx_strand_id
1 'polypeptide(L)'
;MNHPRFLFVPRTDAETGTVSVVWRLLGANNRGLGQACDSQPGLAACRAAVESLRAGMARTRPVITVSEASGLWIWRLDLDGRAIAVSSRSYQRQRECQYSLGNFVKAVPEAHLAAGLVPLSARRQPQPPGDRPPRVRPDSTKPDSTKARAAGAGAR
;
A
#
# COMPACT_ATOMS: atom_id res chain seq x y z
N MET A 1 -2.28 -18.21 7.22
CA MET A 1 -3.19 -17.13 7.68
C MET A 1 -2.46 -15.82 7.51
N ASN A 2 -3.11 -14.79 6.96
CA ASN A 2 -2.44 -13.52 6.69
C ASN A 2 -2.50 -12.67 7.97
N HIS A 3 -1.35 -12.34 8.54
CA HIS A 3 -1.28 -11.59 9.81
C HIS A 3 -1.43 -10.09 9.56
N PRO A 4 -2.00 -9.34 10.53
CA PRO A 4 -1.93 -7.89 10.49
C PRO A 4 -0.46 -7.44 10.44
N ARG A 5 -0.19 -6.32 9.78
CA ARG A 5 1.18 -5.85 9.56
C ARG A 5 1.29 -4.34 9.61
N PHE A 6 2.34 -3.85 10.27
CA PHE A 6 2.75 -2.46 10.20
C PHE A 6 3.67 -2.25 9.01
N LEU A 7 3.29 -1.31 8.14
CA LEU A 7 4.11 -0.84 7.04
C LEU A 7 4.66 0.54 7.37
N PHE A 8 5.90 0.80 6.99
CA PHE A 8 6.54 2.11 7.13
C PHE A 8 6.59 2.79 5.77
N VAL A 9 5.88 3.90 5.63
CA VAL A 9 5.69 4.60 4.36
C VAL A 9 6.45 5.93 4.41
N PRO A 10 7.41 6.16 3.50
CA PRO A 10 8.06 7.45 3.41
C PRO A 10 7.09 8.52 2.89
N ARG A 11 7.16 9.72 3.46
CA ARG A 11 6.44 10.92 3.06
C ARG A 11 7.46 12.03 2.89
N THR A 12 7.60 12.51 1.66
CA THR A 12 8.37 13.73 1.38
C THR A 12 7.46 14.92 1.56
N ASP A 13 7.89 15.86 2.38
CA ASP A 13 7.27 17.17 2.48
C ASP A 13 7.60 17.98 1.22
N ALA A 14 6.58 18.53 0.55
CA ALA A 14 6.76 19.18 -0.74
C ALA A 14 7.46 20.54 -0.64
N GLU A 15 7.34 21.21 0.51
CA GLU A 15 7.89 22.56 0.72
C GLU A 15 9.34 22.49 1.20
N THR A 16 9.63 21.61 2.17
CA THR A 16 10.96 21.49 2.78
C THR A 16 11.84 20.42 2.11
N GLY A 17 11.25 19.52 1.32
CA GLY A 17 11.96 18.36 0.77
C GLY A 17 12.33 17.29 1.81
N THR A 18 11.93 17.47 3.08
CA THR A 18 12.28 16.56 4.17
C THR A 18 11.57 15.22 4.01
N VAL A 19 12.32 14.12 4.10
CA VAL A 19 11.77 12.77 4.09
C VAL A 19 11.43 12.36 5.52
N SER A 20 10.14 12.15 5.77
CA SER A 20 9.59 11.60 7.00
C SER A 20 8.98 10.22 6.75
N VAL A 21 8.61 9.51 7.80
CA VAL A 21 8.10 8.14 7.75
C VAL A 21 6.83 8.05 8.61
N VAL A 22 5.76 7.54 8.01
CA VAL A 22 4.49 7.27 8.69
C VAL A 22 4.25 5.78 8.73
N TRP A 23 3.89 5.24 9.89
CA TRP A 23 3.46 3.86 9.98
C TRP A 23 1.98 3.74 9.58
N ARG A 24 1.63 2.61 8.94
CA ARG A 24 0.26 2.20 8.61
C ARG A 24 0.03 0.77 9.06
N LEU A 25 -1.09 0.52 9.72
CA LEU A 25 -1.51 -0.81 10.10
C LEU A 25 -2.47 -1.39 9.06
N LEU A 26 -2.08 -2.52 8.46
CA LEU A 26 -2.94 -3.31 7.60
C LEU A 26 -3.52 -4.49 8.38
N GLY A 27 -4.80 -4.76 8.17
CA GLY A 27 -5.44 -5.98 8.67
C GLY A 27 -5.08 -7.22 7.84
N ALA A 28 -5.57 -8.37 8.28
CA ALA A 28 -5.37 -9.67 7.61
C ALA A 28 -5.83 -9.69 6.13
N ASN A 29 -6.75 -8.84 5.73
CA ASN A 29 -7.21 -8.70 4.34
C ASN A 29 -6.41 -7.66 3.54
N ASN A 30 -5.24 -7.25 4.01
CA ASN A 30 -4.41 -6.17 3.45
C ASN A 30 -5.13 -4.82 3.36
N ARG A 31 -6.26 -4.62 4.06
CA ARG A 31 -6.92 -3.31 4.14
C ARG A 31 -6.30 -2.46 5.25
N GLY A 32 -6.13 -1.18 4.96
CA GLY A 32 -5.70 -0.20 5.96
C GLY A 32 -6.72 -0.04 7.07
N LEU A 33 -6.29 -0.31 8.31
CA LEU A 33 -7.10 -0.12 9.51
C LEU A 33 -6.87 1.28 10.06
N GLY A 34 -5.61 1.64 10.32
CA GLY A 34 -5.22 2.94 10.87
C GLY A 34 -3.80 3.34 10.49
N GLN A 35 -3.45 4.59 10.75
CA GLN A 35 -2.13 5.17 10.49
C GLN A 35 -1.73 6.14 11.60
N ALA A 36 -0.44 6.46 11.67
CA ALA A 36 0.06 7.49 12.59
C ALA A 36 -0.61 8.85 12.30
N CYS A 37 -0.87 9.62 13.35
CA CYS A 37 -1.26 11.03 13.19
C CYS A 37 -0.07 11.86 12.68
N ASP A 38 1.08 11.69 13.33
CA ASP A 38 2.30 12.44 13.03
C ASP A 38 3.31 11.60 12.24
N SER A 39 3.99 12.26 11.30
CA SER A 39 5.14 11.68 10.62
C SER A 39 6.39 11.74 11.49
N GLN A 40 7.21 10.71 11.39
CA GLN A 40 8.44 10.55 12.17
C GLN A 40 9.66 10.82 11.30
N PRO A 41 10.77 11.33 11.83
CA PRO A 41 11.94 11.71 11.03
C PRO A 41 12.68 10.53 10.38
N GLY A 42 12.35 9.29 10.73
CA GLY A 42 13.01 8.11 10.15
C GLY A 42 12.40 6.79 10.61
N LEU A 43 12.90 5.69 10.05
CA LEU A 43 12.39 4.33 10.33
C LEU A 43 12.53 3.95 11.81
N ALA A 44 13.66 4.29 12.45
CA ALA A 44 13.89 3.99 13.87
C ALA A 44 12.88 4.72 14.78
N ALA A 45 12.68 6.03 14.56
CA ALA A 45 11.68 6.82 15.28
C ALA A 45 10.25 6.30 15.02
N CYS A 46 9.97 5.89 13.79
CA CYS A 46 8.68 5.29 13.44
C CYS A 46 8.44 3.94 14.14
N ARG A 47 9.46 3.10 14.26
CA ARG A 47 9.40 1.84 15.01
C ARG A 47 9.19 2.10 16.50
N ALA A 48 9.93 3.03 17.08
CA ALA A 48 9.75 3.44 18.47
C ALA A 48 8.33 3.97 18.74
N ALA A 49 7.76 4.75 17.81
CA ALA A 49 6.38 5.22 17.92
C ALA A 49 5.35 4.06 17.93
N VAL A 50 5.58 3.00 17.13
CA VAL A 50 4.72 1.80 17.15
C VAL A 50 4.86 1.03 18.46
N GLU A 51 6.07 0.93 19.02
CA GLU A 51 6.27 0.29 20.33
C GLU A 51 5.63 1.10 21.47
N SER A 52 5.75 2.43 21.44
CA SER A 52 5.05 3.32 22.37
C SER A 52 3.53 3.19 22.26
N LEU A 53 2.99 3.09 21.04
CA LEU A 53 1.57 2.79 20.81
C LEU A 53 1.18 1.47 21.48
N ARG A 54 1.96 0.39 21.28
CA ARG A 54 1.70 -0.93 21.86
C ARG A 54 1.71 -0.91 23.38
N ALA A 55 2.74 -0.34 23.99
CA ALA A 55 2.86 -0.19 25.43
C ALA A 55 1.78 0.74 26.01
N GLY A 56 1.32 1.70 25.21
CA GLY A 56 0.29 2.67 25.58
C GLY A 56 -1.15 2.18 25.39
N MET A 57 -1.40 1.06 24.69
CA MET A 57 -2.74 0.63 24.28
C MET A 57 -3.77 0.64 25.41
N ALA A 58 -3.38 0.16 26.60
CA ALA A 58 -4.27 0.12 27.78
C ALA A 58 -4.69 1.52 28.29
N ARG A 59 -3.92 2.56 27.98
CA ARG A 59 -4.18 3.96 28.37
C ARG A 59 -4.81 4.78 27.24
N THR A 60 -4.90 4.23 26.03
CA THR A 60 -5.47 4.95 24.89
C THR A 60 -6.96 5.18 25.06
N ARG A 61 -7.42 6.33 24.60
CA ARG A 61 -8.82 6.72 24.56
C ARG A 61 -9.29 6.77 23.10
N PRO A 62 -10.24 5.91 22.70
CA PRO A 62 -10.82 6.00 21.38
C PRO A 62 -11.78 7.19 21.28
N VAL A 63 -11.64 7.96 20.21
CA VAL A 63 -12.52 9.07 19.86
C VAL A 63 -13.12 8.78 18.50
N ILE A 64 -14.44 8.88 18.38
CA ILE A 64 -15.16 8.72 17.12
C ILE A 64 -15.84 10.04 16.81
N THR A 65 -15.50 10.62 15.68
CA THR A 65 -15.94 11.97 15.30
C THR A 65 -16.20 12.05 13.81
N VAL A 66 -16.83 13.14 13.38
CA VAL A 66 -16.98 13.47 11.96
C VAL A 66 -15.76 14.27 11.52
N SER A 67 -15.13 13.83 10.43
CA SER A 67 -14.03 14.55 9.80
C SER A 67 -14.56 15.83 9.16
N GLU A 68 -14.06 16.98 9.58
CA GLU A 68 -14.42 18.28 9.00
C GLU A 68 -14.12 18.35 7.50
N ALA A 69 -13.00 17.74 7.08
CA ALA A 69 -12.58 17.74 5.68
C ALA A 69 -13.48 16.90 4.74
N SER A 70 -14.16 15.88 5.25
CA SER A 70 -14.94 14.94 4.41
C SER A 70 -16.42 14.84 4.78
N GLY A 71 -16.83 15.35 5.94
CA GLY A 71 -18.17 15.14 6.51
C GLY A 71 -18.45 13.68 6.89
N LEU A 72 -17.42 12.82 6.88
CA LEU A 72 -17.54 11.38 7.11
C LEU A 72 -16.98 10.99 8.47
N TRP A 73 -17.46 9.88 9.02
CA TRP A 73 -17.00 9.35 10.31
C TRP A 73 -15.56 8.86 10.24
N ILE A 74 -14.76 9.28 11.21
CA ILE A 74 -13.40 8.82 11.45
C ILE A 74 -13.25 8.42 12.91
N TRP A 75 -12.23 7.60 13.18
CA TRP A 75 -11.83 7.32 14.54
C TRP A 75 -10.40 7.79 14.74
N ARG A 76 -10.09 8.17 15.98
CA ARG A 76 -8.77 8.57 16.45
C ARG A 76 -8.49 7.90 17.78
N LEU A 77 -7.23 7.60 18.06
CA LEU A 77 -6.80 7.15 19.38
C LEU A 77 -5.92 8.23 19.98
N ASP A 78 -6.31 8.65 21.16
CA ASP A 78 -5.60 9.65 21.95
C ASP A 78 -4.88 8.95 23.10
N LEU A 79 -3.62 9.31 23.32
CA LEU A 79 -2.82 8.87 24.46
C LEU A 79 -2.31 10.12 25.17
N ASP A 80 -2.62 10.23 26.46
CA ASP A 80 -2.21 11.36 27.30
C ASP A 80 -2.55 12.73 26.68
N GLY A 81 -3.73 12.82 26.05
CA GLY A 81 -4.24 14.04 25.40
C GLY A 81 -3.69 14.31 24.00
N ARG A 82 -2.83 13.43 23.46
CA ARG A 82 -2.28 13.55 22.10
C ARG A 82 -2.83 12.49 21.17
N ALA A 83 -3.21 12.89 19.96
CA ALA A 83 -3.62 11.97 18.91
C ALA A 83 -2.43 11.16 18.40
N ILE A 84 -2.43 9.84 18.61
CA ILE A 84 -1.34 8.97 18.18
C ILE A 84 -1.69 8.16 16.92
N ALA A 85 -2.97 7.87 16.71
CA ALA A 85 -3.45 7.11 15.57
C ALA A 85 -4.77 7.64 15.04
N VAL A 86 -4.97 7.54 13.73
CA VAL A 86 -6.20 7.93 13.04
C VAL A 86 -6.60 6.86 12.04
N SER A 87 -7.88 6.77 11.73
CA SER A 87 -8.39 5.87 10.69
C SER A 87 -7.75 6.16 9.33
N SER A 88 -7.33 5.12 8.61
CA SER A 88 -6.73 5.29 7.27
C SER A 88 -7.74 5.76 6.21
N ARG A 89 -9.03 5.66 6.51
CA ARG A 89 -10.16 6.04 5.65
C ARG A 89 -11.26 6.64 6.49
N SER A 90 -12.15 7.38 5.85
CA SER A 90 -13.41 7.83 6.43
C SER A 90 -14.55 6.87 6.10
N TYR A 91 -15.60 6.88 6.91
CA TYR A 91 -16.74 5.97 6.85
C TYR A 91 -18.05 6.74 6.75
N GLN A 92 -19.03 6.21 6.02
CA GLN A 92 -20.35 6.84 5.92
C GLN A 92 -21.20 6.65 7.18
N ARG A 93 -20.93 5.59 7.97
CA ARG A 93 -21.72 5.25 9.16
C ARG A 93 -20.84 5.14 10.40
N GLN A 94 -21.32 5.67 11.52
CA GLN A 94 -20.63 5.58 12.81
C GLN A 94 -20.34 4.14 13.22
N ARG A 95 -21.29 3.20 13.01
CA ARG A 95 -21.11 1.78 13.33
C ARG A 95 -19.94 1.13 12.59
N GLU A 96 -19.71 1.50 11.33
CA GLU A 96 -18.61 0.96 10.53
C GLU A 96 -17.27 1.51 11.01
N CYS A 97 -17.28 2.77 11.43
CA CYS A 97 -16.14 3.41 12.08
C CYS A 97 -15.79 2.71 13.40
N GLN A 98 -16.78 2.43 14.26
CA GLN A 98 -16.63 1.66 15.50
C GLN A 98 -16.07 0.26 15.23
N TYR A 99 -16.61 -0.44 14.23
CA TYR A 99 -16.13 -1.78 13.85
C TYR A 99 -14.66 -1.74 13.39
N SER A 100 -14.29 -0.73 12.59
CA SER A 100 -12.92 -0.54 12.15
C SER A 100 -11.96 -0.27 13.30
N LEU A 101 -12.36 0.59 14.25
CA LEU A 101 -11.60 0.86 15.47
C LEU A 101 -11.40 -0.44 16.29
N GLY A 102 -12.46 -1.23 16.47
CA GLY A 102 -12.37 -2.51 17.17
C GLY A 102 -11.38 -3.48 16.50
N ASN A 103 -11.35 -3.52 15.17
CA ASN A 103 -10.37 -4.30 14.42
C ASN A 103 -8.95 -3.76 14.59
N PHE A 104 -8.78 -2.43 14.63
CA PHE A 104 -7.48 -1.81 14.87
C PHE A 104 -6.94 -2.19 16.24
N VAL A 105 -7.72 -2.01 17.31
CA VAL A 105 -7.29 -2.32 18.69
C VAL A 105 -6.88 -3.79 18.84
N LYS A 106 -7.62 -4.71 18.21
CA LYS A 106 -7.27 -6.14 18.19
C LYS A 106 -6.02 -6.44 17.36
N ALA A 107 -5.83 -5.75 16.25
CA ALA A 107 -4.71 -6.00 15.34
C ALA A 107 -3.37 -5.46 15.84
N VAL A 108 -3.35 -4.38 16.64
CA VAL A 108 -2.11 -3.76 17.15
C VAL A 108 -1.17 -4.75 17.86
N PRO A 109 -1.61 -5.58 18.84
CA PRO A 109 -0.73 -6.53 19.51
C PRO A 109 -0.26 -7.65 18.58
N GLU A 110 -1.11 -8.14 17.67
CA GLU A 110 -0.80 -9.26 16.77
C GLU A 110 0.05 -8.87 15.55
N ALA A 111 0.14 -7.58 15.23
CA ALA A 111 0.71 -7.14 13.96
C ALA A 111 2.22 -7.39 13.86
N HIS A 112 2.70 -7.80 12.70
CA HIS A 112 4.14 -7.88 12.46
C HIS A 112 4.69 -6.54 11.95
N LEU A 113 5.85 -6.13 12.45
CA LEU A 113 6.55 -4.95 11.94
C LEU A 113 7.23 -5.31 10.62
N ALA A 114 7.05 -4.50 9.57
CA ALA A 114 7.81 -4.64 8.34
C ALA A 114 9.33 -4.50 8.62
N ALA A 115 10.14 -5.25 7.88
CA ALA A 115 11.59 -5.23 8.06
C ALA A 115 12.22 -3.88 7.69
N GLY A 116 11.63 -3.16 6.72
CA GLY A 116 12.14 -1.89 6.24
C GLY A 116 11.04 -0.94 5.77
N LEU A 117 11.47 0.18 5.18
CA LEU A 117 10.58 1.08 4.47
C LEU A 117 9.93 0.33 3.32
N VAL A 118 8.61 0.41 3.22
CA VAL A 118 7.91 -0.01 2.02
C VAL A 118 8.08 1.13 1.04
N PRO A 119 8.80 0.92 -0.09
CA PRO A 119 8.80 1.92 -1.14
C PRO A 119 7.33 2.14 -1.50
N LEU A 120 6.89 3.39 -1.48
CA LEU A 120 5.79 3.75 -2.34
C LEU A 120 6.31 3.36 -3.72
N SER A 121 5.86 2.22 -4.26
CA SER A 121 6.01 1.97 -5.69
C SER A 121 5.46 3.25 -6.28
N ALA A 122 6.36 4.08 -6.83
CA ALA A 122 6.02 5.35 -7.42
C ALA A 122 4.73 5.07 -8.19
N ARG A 123 3.65 5.83 -7.89
CA ARG A 123 2.39 5.74 -8.64
C ARG A 123 2.79 5.36 -10.04
N ARG A 124 2.37 4.18 -10.53
CA ARG A 124 2.66 3.77 -11.90
C ARG A 124 2.31 5.00 -12.72
N GLN A 125 3.32 5.74 -13.18
CA GLN A 125 3.07 6.96 -13.92
C GLN A 125 2.25 6.44 -15.09
N PRO A 126 1.02 6.94 -15.33
CA PRO A 126 0.28 6.49 -16.49
C PRO A 126 1.25 6.67 -17.65
N GLN A 127 1.68 5.56 -18.26
CA GLN A 127 2.64 5.65 -19.33
C GLN A 127 2.03 6.60 -20.35
N PRO A 128 2.73 7.66 -20.78
CA PRO A 128 2.19 8.53 -21.80
C PRO A 128 1.77 7.64 -22.98
N PRO A 129 0.56 7.82 -23.53
CA PRO A 129 0.10 7.03 -24.66
C PRO A 129 0.95 7.42 -25.87
N GLY A 130 2.07 6.72 -26.08
CA GLY A 130 3.05 7.11 -27.10
C GLY A 130 4.06 6.04 -27.46
N ASP A 131 4.76 5.43 -26.50
CA ASP A 131 5.89 4.55 -26.82
C ASP A 131 5.51 3.07 -26.90
N ARG A 132 4.61 2.75 -27.84
CA ARG A 132 4.59 1.39 -28.38
C ARG A 132 5.64 1.35 -29.49
N PRO A 133 6.80 0.68 -29.32
CA PRO A 133 7.68 0.44 -30.45
C PRO A 133 6.89 -0.30 -31.54
N PRO A 134 7.03 0.07 -32.82
CA PRO A 134 6.31 -0.59 -33.89
C PRO A 134 6.58 -2.09 -33.82
N ARG A 135 5.52 -2.89 -33.80
CA ARG A 135 5.62 -4.34 -33.97
C ARG A 135 6.28 -4.59 -35.31
N VAL A 136 7.55 -4.97 -35.30
CA VAL A 136 8.18 -5.58 -36.46
C VAL A 136 7.40 -6.87 -36.72
N ARG A 137 6.59 -6.86 -37.78
CA ARG A 137 5.95 -8.09 -38.27
C ARG A 137 7.09 -8.97 -38.80
N PRO A 138 7.27 -10.20 -38.31
CA PRO A 138 8.10 -11.14 -39.04
C PRO A 138 7.43 -11.39 -40.39
N ASP A 139 8.14 -11.01 -41.44
CA ASP A 139 7.76 -11.22 -42.83
C ASP A 139 7.42 -12.71 -43.01
N SER A 140 6.15 -12.95 -43.33
CA SER A 140 5.62 -14.28 -43.63
C SER A 140 5.37 -14.30 -45.14
N THR A 141 6.45 -14.33 -45.92
CA THR A 141 6.34 -14.70 -47.33
C THR A 141 6.47 -16.22 -47.42
N LYS A 142 5.30 -16.86 -47.50
CA LYS A 142 5.10 -18.28 -47.82
C LYS A 142 5.75 -18.64 -49.17
N PRO A 143 6.06 -19.92 -49.43
CA PRO A 143 6.63 -20.38 -50.68
C PRO A 143 5.53 -20.58 -51.72
N ASP A 144 5.81 -20.28 -53.00
CA ASP A 144 5.12 -20.98 -54.09
C ASP A 144 6.03 -21.20 -55.33
N SER A 145 6.39 -22.46 -55.48
CA SER A 145 6.45 -23.30 -56.68
C SER A 145 6.46 -22.67 -58.08
N THR A 146 7.57 -22.86 -58.82
CA THR A 146 7.52 -23.06 -60.29
C THR A 146 8.53 -24.13 -60.77
N LYS A 147 8.03 -25.37 -60.85
CA LYS A 147 8.28 -26.47 -61.81
C LYS A 147 9.41 -26.37 -62.85
N ALA A 148 10.27 -27.40 -62.94
CA ALA A 148 10.58 -28.15 -64.19
C ALA A 148 11.53 -29.36 -63.97
N ARG A 149 11.03 -30.57 -64.34
CA ARG A 149 11.64 -31.72 -65.09
C ARG A 149 13.11 -32.12 -64.81
N ALA A 150 13.56 -33.37 -64.86
CA ALA A 150 13.02 -34.71 -65.13
C ALA A 150 14.17 -35.74 -64.95
N ALA A 151 13.82 -37.02 -64.94
CA ALA A 151 14.66 -38.22 -65.07
C ALA A 151 15.60 -38.54 -63.88
N GLY A 152 15.69 -39.77 -63.38
CA GLY A 152 15.20 -41.06 -63.86
C GLY A 152 16.24 -42.12 -63.49
N ALA A 153 15.76 -43.28 -63.01
CA ALA A 153 16.49 -44.53 -62.77
C ALA A 153 17.59 -44.50 -61.68
N GLY A 154 17.71 -45.43 -60.74
CA GLY A 154 17.14 -46.77 -60.63
C GLY A 154 18.26 -47.72 -60.16
N ALA A 155 17.94 -48.62 -59.23
CA ALA A 155 18.73 -49.79 -58.80
C ALA A 155 20.06 -49.47 -58.07
N ARG A 156 20.50 -50.16 -57.02
CA ARG A 156 20.12 -51.42 -56.38
C ARG A 156 20.81 -51.45 -55.02
#